data_AF-A0A9P8H784-F1
#
_entry.id   AF-A0A9P8H784-F1
#
_cell.length_a   1.000
_cell.length_b   1.000
_cell.length_c   1.000
_cell.angle_alpha   90.00
_cell.angle_beta   90.00
_cell.angle_gamma   90.00
#
_symmetry.space_group_name_H-M   'P 1'
#
loop_
_entity.id
_entity.type
_entity.pdbx_description
1 polymer ?
#
loop_
_entity_poly.entity_id
_entity_poly.type
_entity_poly.pdbx_seq_one_letter_code
_entity_poly.pdbx_strand_id
1 'polypeptide(L)'
;MAESQSPAPTGEAHRLVMQENAPAISSPLNPEVRGRSQRERKETAKKREATRGTTPTVPAKRKSTAMSSNRPASAQSAPSPMRFQIPQPKTSDYDPPKPPVFTSHEPLPYTTPDGKTELKKVTDQAENKRGYRYTLAVADPNFRHKQFYRQSDGLPYGARMSFEDADRSIHYDTSGHFVTNAKGWRMARANVCAREGSLYYEVRVVRGEPKVHSENGAALKGQEPHVRIGWARREAPLDAPVGFDGYSYGIRDKNFEPMHRSRPSKLFHPRTSKSKPNTPIDVNDSIREGDVVGLEITLPSLSLHHKVVEGQYNPAVDLGDGFEDYPPRPDPSIEPHHIIRDRIPVPYKGNNYFETMDYVSTKPVEAYADRTLSLTNLSTPAPGAPTSIKSQPNPHHSDQPLRTLPHSNIRVYKNGHLIGTAFENLLSFLPPASQVSKAQGAREGFDDGMLGYYPAIACLNGGIAELNFGEDKFWFPPAHLKPAPNILDTSDSDQRYYCGRNLRPLSERYTEQIAEDMVWDVLDEVDLFAQDGGFEGKVGVGAHAVKKGVASLKEEMD
;
A
#
# COMPACT_ATOMS: atom_id res chain seq x y z
N MET A 1 -94.78 13.60 17.89
CA MET A 1 -95.22 14.14 19.18
C MET A 1 -94.68 13.23 20.28
N ALA A 2 -94.35 13.77 21.45
CA ALA A 2 -94.04 13.07 22.71
C ALA A 2 -92.81 12.11 22.74
N GLU A 3 -92.09 12.14 23.88
CA GLU A 3 -91.64 11.00 24.72
C GLU A 3 -90.76 9.86 24.13
N SER A 4 -89.94 9.12 24.91
CA SER A 4 -89.45 9.27 26.30
C SER A 4 -88.22 8.39 26.62
N GLN A 5 -87.31 8.93 27.43
CA GLN A 5 -86.72 8.37 28.69
C GLN A 5 -85.89 7.05 28.74
N SER A 6 -85.21 6.91 29.89
CA SER A 6 -84.28 5.84 30.35
C SER A 6 -85.01 4.75 31.18
N PRO A 7 -84.35 3.74 31.81
CA PRO A 7 -83.57 3.95 33.06
C PRO A 7 -82.36 2.99 33.31
N ALA A 8 -81.73 3.12 34.50
CA ALA A 8 -80.73 2.20 35.12
C ALA A 8 -81.36 1.60 36.43
N PRO A 9 -80.71 1.27 37.59
CA PRO A 9 -79.30 1.16 38.04
C PRO A 9 -78.86 -0.34 38.24
N THR A 10 -78.10 -0.90 39.20
CA THR A 10 -77.49 -0.60 40.55
C THR A 10 -76.26 -1.50 40.86
N GLY A 11 -75.40 -1.11 41.82
CA GLY A 11 -74.41 -1.98 42.51
C GLY A 11 -72.97 -1.88 41.97
N GLU A 12 -71.93 -1.32 42.60
CA GLU A 12 -71.46 -1.19 44.01
C GLU A 12 -70.84 -2.48 44.64
N ALA A 13 -69.67 -2.45 45.31
CA ALA A 13 -68.75 -1.33 45.59
C ALA A 13 -67.29 -1.75 45.98
N HIS A 14 -66.35 -0.78 45.85
CA HIS A 14 -65.17 -0.53 46.71
C HIS A 14 -63.98 -1.55 46.72
N ARG A 15 -62.68 -1.19 46.88
CA ARG A 15 -61.85 0.03 47.17
C ARG A 15 -60.38 -0.29 46.69
N LEU A 16 -59.39 0.58 46.41
CA LEU A 16 -59.22 2.05 46.29
C LEU A 16 -57.83 2.37 45.64
N VAL A 17 -57.68 3.53 44.95
CA VAL A 17 -56.58 4.58 45.05
C VAL A 17 -55.08 4.19 45.17
N MET A 18 -54.09 4.84 44.54
CA MET A 18 -53.89 6.04 43.67
C MET A 18 -52.57 5.85 42.86
N GLN A 19 -52.09 6.74 41.98
CA GLN A 19 -52.66 7.49 40.84
C GLN A 19 -51.47 8.20 40.13
N GLU A 20 -51.67 8.53 38.87
CA GLU A 20 -50.83 9.28 37.91
C GLU A 20 -49.96 10.43 38.45
N ASN A 21 -48.92 10.79 37.69
CA ASN A 21 -48.84 12.13 37.08
C ASN A 21 -47.85 12.16 35.89
N ALA A 22 -48.26 12.77 34.79
CA ALA A 22 -47.40 13.05 33.64
C ALA A 22 -47.87 14.33 32.90
N PRO A 23 -46.99 15.31 32.64
CA PRO A 23 -47.30 16.43 31.76
C PRO A 23 -47.05 16.06 30.30
N ALA A 24 -47.91 16.55 29.39
CA ALA A 24 -47.73 16.39 27.94
C ALA A 24 -47.29 17.71 27.29
N ILE A 25 -46.32 17.64 26.37
CA ILE A 25 -46.18 18.44 25.12
C ILE A 25 -44.85 18.01 24.43
N SER A 26 -44.78 18.18 23.11
CA SER A 26 -43.79 17.56 22.21
C SER A 26 -42.60 18.47 21.84
N SER A 27 -41.49 17.85 21.40
CA SER A 27 -40.41 18.53 20.66
C SER A 27 -39.69 17.57 19.70
N PRO A 28 -39.04 18.03 18.61
CA PRO A 28 -38.77 17.20 17.43
C PRO A 28 -37.37 16.58 17.39
N LEU A 29 -37.29 15.25 17.28
CA LEU A 29 -36.02 14.54 17.10
C LEU A 29 -36.14 13.21 16.31
N ASN A 30 -36.93 13.21 15.23
CA ASN A 30 -36.92 12.11 14.26
C ASN A 30 -37.44 12.53 12.87
N PRO A 31 -36.57 12.77 11.86
CA PRO A 31 -36.98 12.89 10.47
C PRO A 31 -37.08 11.51 9.79
N GLU A 32 -38.20 11.20 9.14
CA GLU A 32 -38.37 9.93 8.41
C GLU A 32 -37.33 9.77 7.29
N VAL A 33 -36.67 8.60 7.21
CA VAL A 33 -35.97 8.15 6.01
C VAL A 33 -36.68 6.93 5.42
N ARG A 34 -37.42 7.14 4.34
CA ARG A 34 -38.11 6.07 3.60
C ARG A 34 -37.15 5.44 2.58
N GLY A 35 -36.71 4.21 2.84
CA GLY A 35 -35.93 3.41 1.89
C GLY A 35 -35.93 1.94 2.26
N ARG A 36 -36.56 1.07 1.45
CA ARG A 36 -36.65 -0.37 1.73
C ARG A 36 -35.30 -1.06 1.48
N SER A 37 -34.78 -1.73 2.50
CA SER A 37 -33.91 -2.91 2.31
C SER A 37 -34.76 -4.18 2.37
N GLN A 38 -34.50 -5.15 1.48
CA GLN A 38 -35.09 -6.49 1.61
C GLN A 38 -34.30 -7.29 2.64
N ARG A 39 -35.01 -8.00 3.52
CA ARG A 39 -34.45 -8.72 4.67
C ARG A 39 -34.71 -10.20 4.51
N GLU A 40 -33.74 -10.94 4.00
CA GLU A 40 -33.83 -12.40 3.91
C GLU A 40 -33.89 -13.03 5.31
N ARG A 41 -34.59 -14.16 5.42
CA ARG A 41 -34.97 -14.75 6.70
C ARG A 41 -33.87 -15.67 7.26
N LYS A 42 -33.50 -15.40 8.50
CA LYS A 42 -32.66 -16.26 9.35
C LYS A 42 -33.51 -17.38 9.93
N GLU A 43 -33.39 -18.61 9.41
CA GLU A 43 -33.91 -19.81 10.08
C GLU A 43 -32.84 -20.45 10.99
N THR A 44 -33.29 -21.19 12.01
CA THR A 44 -32.47 -21.62 13.14
C THR A 44 -32.40 -23.14 13.27
N ALA A 45 -31.21 -23.66 13.57
CA ALA A 45 -31.01 -25.10 13.73
C ALA A 45 -31.52 -25.61 15.09
N LYS A 46 -32.55 -26.49 15.09
CA LYS A 46 -32.78 -27.53 16.12
C LYS A 46 -33.98 -28.47 15.81
N LYS A 47 -33.75 -29.54 15.02
CA LYS A 47 -34.56 -30.79 14.98
C LYS A 47 -33.73 -31.85 14.23
N ARG A 48 -32.97 -32.73 14.86
CA ARG A 48 -33.32 -33.86 15.75
C ARG A 48 -34.10 -35.00 15.06
N GLU A 49 -33.31 -35.90 14.45
CA GLU A 49 -33.33 -37.37 14.68
C GLU A 49 -34.47 -38.22 14.06
N ALA A 50 -34.16 -39.51 13.80
CA ALA A 50 -34.86 -40.48 12.94
C ALA A 50 -34.84 -40.11 11.42
N THR A 51 -34.68 -41.04 10.47
CA THR A 51 -35.05 -42.48 10.45
C THR A 51 -33.97 -43.36 9.80
N ARG A 52 -33.90 -44.65 10.15
CA ARG A 52 -32.99 -45.66 9.54
C ARG A 52 -33.56 -46.23 8.22
N GLY A 53 -32.68 -46.54 7.27
CA GLY A 53 -32.95 -47.36 6.07
C GLY A 53 -31.72 -48.22 5.71
N THR A 54 -31.93 -49.40 5.12
CA THR A 54 -30.95 -50.51 5.15
C THR A 54 -30.42 -50.98 3.78
N THR A 55 -29.07 -50.98 3.65
CA THR A 55 -28.23 -51.94 2.87
C THR A 55 -28.40 -52.00 1.32
N PRO A 56 -27.45 -52.58 0.53
CA PRO A 56 -26.32 -53.44 0.90
C PRO A 56 -24.92 -53.00 0.40
N THR A 57 -23.95 -53.91 0.51
CA THR A 57 -22.48 -53.70 0.49
C THR A 57 -21.80 -53.92 -0.87
N VAL A 58 -20.70 -53.17 -1.11
CA VAL A 58 -19.58 -53.58 -1.97
C VAL A 58 -18.26 -53.27 -1.23
N PRO A 59 -17.26 -54.20 -1.15
CA PRO A 59 -16.07 -54.00 -0.32
C PRO A 59 -14.89 -53.34 -1.06
N ALA A 60 -14.38 -52.23 -0.52
CA ALA A 60 -13.08 -51.65 -0.90
C ALA A 60 -12.01 -51.96 0.17
N LYS A 61 -10.77 -52.23 -0.27
CA LYS A 61 -9.71 -52.77 0.60
C LYS A 61 -9.18 -51.74 1.61
N ARG A 62 -9.09 -52.14 2.89
CA ARG A 62 -8.38 -51.39 3.93
C ARG A 62 -6.87 -51.34 3.61
N LYS A 63 -6.27 -50.16 3.69
CA LYS A 63 -4.87 -50.00 4.16
C LYS A 63 -4.93 -49.35 5.55
N SER A 64 -4.06 -49.77 6.45
CA SER A 64 -4.07 -49.37 7.86
C SER A 64 -3.58 -47.94 8.06
N THR A 65 -4.40 -47.11 8.69
CA THR A 65 -3.97 -45.84 9.28
C THR A 65 -3.04 -46.11 10.47
N ALA A 66 -1.78 -45.68 10.37
CA ALA A 66 -0.94 -45.55 11.55
C ALA A 66 -1.49 -44.42 12.43
N MET A 67 -1.51 -44.61 13.75
CA MET A 67 -1.96 -43.59 14.69
C MET A 67 -0.93 -42.45 14.74
N SER A 68 -1.30 -41.25 14.32
CA SER A 68 -0.59 -40.03 14.74
C SER A 68 -0.84 -39.84 16.23
N SER A 69 0.23 -39.67 17.01
CA SER A 69 0.11 -39.37 18.44
C SER A 69 -0.49 -37.98 18.63
N ASN A 70 -1.59 -37.90 19.37
CA ASN A 70 -2.12 -36.63 19.85
C ASN A 70 -1.13 -36.00 20.83
N ARG A 71 -0.24 -35.14 20.33
CA ARG A 71 0.25 -34.02 21.15
C ARG A 71 -0.89 -33.01 21.28
N PRO A 72 -1.05 -32.34 22.44
CA PRO A 72 -1.96 -31.21 22.52
C PRO A 72 -1.52 -30.14 21.51
N ALA A 73 -2.48 -29.43 20.92
CA ALA A 73 -2.15 -28.23 20.17
C ALA A 73 -1.42 -27.27 21.11
N SER A 74 -0.25 -26.79 20.69
CA SER A 74 0.41 -25.68 21.36
C SER A 74 -0.54 -24.48 21.39
N ALA A 75 -0.47 -23.68 22.45
CA ALA A 75 -1.06 -22.34 22.41
C ALA A 75 -0.60 -21.62 21.14
N GLN A 76 -1.48 -20.83 20.53
CA GLN A 76 -1.22 -20.19 19.23
C GLN A 76 0.08 -19.39 19.31
N SER A 77 1.14 -19.92 18.70
CA SER A 77 2.41 -19.21 18.56
C SER A 77 2.16 -18.01 17.65
N ALA A 78 2.60 -16.84 18.08
CA ALA A 78 2.63 -15.65 17.23
C ALA A 78 3.31 -15.99 15.88
N PRO A 79 2.90 -15.34 14.76
CA PRO A 79 3.56 -15.58 13.49
C PRO A 79 5.04 -15.21 13.57
N SER A 80 5.87 -16.00 12.88
CA SER A 80 7.34 -15.94 12.94
C SER A 80 7.94 -16.12 11.53
N PRO A 81 9.10 -15.55 11.19
CA PRO A 81 9.80 -15.74 9.92
C PRO A 81 10.16 -17.21 9.60
N MET A 82 10.19 -17.56 8.31
CA MET A 82 10.64 -18.89 7.89
C MET A 82 12.17 -19.04 7.95
N ARG A 83 12.64 -20.15 8.52
CA ARG A 83 14.02 -20.62 8.40
C ARG A 83 14.24 -21.42 7.12
N PHE A 84 15.28 -21.08 6.36
CA PHE A 84 15.64 -21.79 5.13
C PHE A 84 16.93 -22.60 5.32
N GLN A 85 17.15 -23.65 4.53
CA GLN A 85 18.46 -24.33 4.51
C GLN A 85 19.38 -23.62 3.51
N ILE A 86 20.40 -22.92 4.03
CA ILE A 86 21.43 -22.20 3.24
C ILE A 86 22.85 -22.70 3.59
N PRO A 87 23.87 -22.45 2.74
CA PRO A 87 25.28 -22.60 3.10
C PRO A 87 25.71 -21.62 4.21
N GLN A 88 26.84 -21.88 4.87
CA GLN A 88 27.46 -20.88 5.74
C GLN A 88 28.00 -19.70 4.91
N PRO A 89 28.01 -18.46 5.46
CA PRO A 89 28.63 -17.32 4.80
C PRO A 89 30.12 -17.54 4.53
N LYS A 90 30.59 -17.05 3.39
CA LYS A 90 32.02 -16.91 3.05
C LYS A 90 32.59 -15.69 3.76
N THR A 91 33.92 -15.59 3.84
CA THR A 91 34.60 -14.40 4.37
C THR A 91 34.19 -13.11 3.63
N SER A 92 33.99 -13.19 2.31
CA SER A 92 33.54 -12.09 1.46
C SER A 92 32.11 -11.62 1.72
N ASP A 93 31.30 -12.41 2.42
CA ASP A 93 29.88 -12.09 2.62
C ASP A 93 29.70 -11.12 3.80
N TYR A 94 30.75 -10.92 4.60
CA TYR A 94 30.86 -9.90 5.67
C TYR A 94 31.39 -8.55 5.15
N ASP A 95 31.86 -8.48 3.90
CA ASP A 95 32.23 -7.20 3.27
C ASP A 95 30.96 -6.37 3.01
N PRO A 96 31.00 -5.03 3.15
CA PRO A 96 29.84 -4.19 2.88
C PRO A 96 29.44 -4.22 1.39
N PRO A 97 28.15 -4.00 1.06
CA PRO A 97 27.70 -3.94 -0.33
C PRO A 97 28.51 -2.98 -1.19
N LYS A 98 28.89 -3.44 -2.39
CA LYS A 98 29.65 -2.65 -3.36
C LYS A 98 28.77 -1.57 -3.98
N PRO A 99 29.33 -0.39 -4.29
CA PRO A 99 28.62 0.66 -5.03
C PRO A 99 28.19 0.14 -6.41
N PRO A 100 26.99 0.53 -6.91
CA PRO A 100 26.51 0.14 -8.22
C PRO A 100 27.40 0.62 -9.36
N VAL A 101 27.52 -0.21 -10.39
CA VAL A 101 28.27 0.07 -11.62
C VAL A 101 27.34 0.74 -12.64
N PHE A 102 27.60 2.04 -12.86
CA PHE A 102 26.92 2.84 -13.87
C PHE A 102 27.67 2.78 -15.22
N THR A 103 27.01 2.26 -16.24
CA THR A 103 27.54 2.12 -17.61
C THR A 103 26.94 3.16 -18.56
N SER A 104 27.77 3.79 -19.39
CA SER A 104 27.35 4.68 -20.48
C SER A 104 26.39 3.98 -21.45
N HIS A 105 25.47 4.74 -22.05
CA HIS A 105 24.64 4.26 -23.15
C HIS A 105 25.40 4.42 -24.49
N GLU A 106 26.11 3.38 -24.91
CA GLU A 106 26.84 3.39 -26.19
C GLU A 106 25.93 3.15 -27.41
N PRO A 107 26.21 3.73 -28.59
CA PRO A 107 27.29 4.67 -28.91
C PRO A 107 26.88 6.16 -28.76
N LEU A 108 25.75 6.43 -28.10
CA LEU A 108 25.17 7.78 -27.94
C LEU A 108 24.69 7.96 -26.51
N PRO A 109 25.53 8.52 -25.61
CA PRO A 109 25.18 8.71 -24.20
C PRO A 109 23.95 9.59 -24.03
N TYR A 110 23.08 9.24 -23.08
CA TYR A 110 21.94 10.08 -22.74
C TYR A 110 22.37 11.18 -21.79
N THR A 111 22.24 12.44 -22.21
CA THR A 111 22.57 13.61 -21.39
C THR A 111 21.37 14.52 -21.17
N THR A 112 21.41 15.30 -20.10
CA THR A 112 20.50 16.43 -19.85
C THR A 112 20.62 17.49 -20.96
N PRO A 113 19.60 18.33 -21.21
CA PRO A 113 19.63 19.34 -22.28
C PRO A 113 20.77 20.37 -22.16
N ASP A 114 21.34 20.55 -20.97
CA ASP A 114 22.48 21.42 -20.71
C ASP A 114 23.85 20.71 -20.82
N GLY A 115 23.85 19.41 -21.14
CA GLY A 115 25.04 18.58 -21.34
C GLY A 115 25.84 18.25 -20.08
N LYS A 116 25.37 18.63 -18.87
CA LYS A 116 26.16 18.45 -17.63
C LYS A 116 26.03 17.08 -16.98
N THR A 117 24.84 16.47 -17.03
CA THR A 117 24.54 15.20 -16.35
C THR A 117 24.33 14.11 -17.39
N GLU A 118 25.07 13.02 -17.24
CA GLU A 118 24.96 11.81 -18.06
C GLU A 118 24.10 10.76 -17.33
N LEU A 119 23.16 10.16 -18.06
CA LEU A 119 22.18 9.20 -17.55
C LEU A 119 22.55 7.80 -18.04
N LYS A 120 22.97 6.98 -17.08
CA LYS A 120 23.66 5.70 -17.23
C LYS A 120 22.77 4.53 -16.84
N LYS A 121 23.06 3.36 -17.38
CA LYS A 121 22.41 2.12 -16.95
C LYS A 121 23.16 1.51 -15.77
N VAL A 122 22.46 1.11 -14.72
CA VAL A 122 23.02 0.26 -13.67
C VAL A 122 23.08 -1.19 -14.19
N THR A 123 24.22 -1.86 -14.07
CA THR A 123 24.45 -3.16 -14.72
C THR A 123 24.80 -4.32 -13.78
N ASP A 124 25.01 -4.05 -12.49
CA ASP A 124 25.44 -5.03 -11.47
C ASP A 124 24.42 -5.33 -10.37
N GLN A 125 23.41 -4.46 -10.18
CA GLN A 125 22.35 -4.66 -9.20
C GLN A 125 21.34 -5.74 -9.62
N ALA A 126 20.61 -6.29 -8.63
CA ALA A 126 19.58 -7.30 -8.85
C ALA A 126 18.21 -6.67 -9.18
N GLU A 127 17.73 -6.88 -10.41
CA GLU A 127 16.41 -6.41 -10.88
C GLU A 127 15.25 -7.19 -10.21
N ASN A 128 14.27 -6.48 -9.61
CA ASN A 128 13.02 -7.07 -9.14
C ASN A 128 12.24 -7.64 -10.32
N LYS A 129 12.08 -8.97 -10.39
CA LYS A 129 11.42 -9.64 -11.52
C LYS A 129 10.75 -10.95 -11.14
N ARG A 130 9.75 -11.35 -11.94
CA ARG A 130 9.04 -12.65 -11.85
C ARG A 130 8.42 -12.93 -10.46
N GLY A 131 7.97 -11.90 -9.75
CA GLY A 131 7.39 -12.01 -8.42
C GLY A 131 8.42 -12.15 -7.29
N TYR A 132 9.67 -11.73 -7.52
CA TYR A 132 10.72 -11.65 -6.50
C TYR A 132 11.23 -10.21 -6.36
N ARG A 133 11.46 -9.81 -5.10
CA ARG A 133 12.14 -8.57 -4.72
C ARG A 133 13.52 -8.89 -4.17
N TYR A 134 14.49 -8.03 -4.49
CA TYR A 134 15.84 -8.08 -3.94
C TYR A 134 16.10 -6.82 -3.10
N THR A 135 16.73 -7.00 -1.95
CA THR A 135 17.21 -5.93 -1.06
C THR A 135 18.61 -6.30 -0.59
N LEU A 136 19.54 -5.36 -0.43
CA LEU A 136 20.92 -5.71 -0.10
C LEU A 136 21.04 -6.34 1.30
N ALA A 137 21.97 -7.27 1.44
CA ALA A 137 22.22 -8.01 2.68
C ALA A 137 23.72 -8.13 2.94
N VAL A 138 24.09 -8.23 4.21
CA VAL A 138 25.47 -8.41 4.66
C VAL A 138 25.50 -9.46 5.77
N ALA A 139 26.57 -10.25 5.82
CA ALA A 139 26.79 -11.19 6.90
C ALA A 139 27.27 -10.46 8.16
N ASP A 140 26.76 -10.88 9.32
CA ASP A 140 27.02 -10.26 10.61
C ASP A 140 27.05 -11.36 11.70
N PRO A 141 28.18 -11.55 12.42
CA PRO A 141 28.31 -12.63 13.41
C PRO A 141 27.30 -12.57 14.57
N ASN A 142 26.69 -11.42 14.81
CA ASN A 142 25.71 -11.22 15.88
C ASN A 142 24.35 -11.86 15.55
N PHE A 143 24.04 -12.04 14.26
CA PHE A 143 22.73 -12.52 13.76
C PHE A 143 22.72 -14.04 13.51
N ARG A 144 23.36 -14.80 14.40
CA ARG A 144 23.66 -16.22 14.21
C ARG A 144 22.41 -17.10 14.14
N HIS A 145 21.32 -16.74 14.82
CA HIS A 145 20.06 -17.48 14.79
C HIS A 145 19.27 -17.20 13.49
N LYS A 146 19.39 -15.98 12.97
CA LYS A 146 18.97 -15.47 11.65
C LYS A 146 20.00 -15.76 10.55
N GLN A 147 20.68 -16.91 10.67
CA GLN A 147 21.54 -17.48 9.64
C GLN A 147 22.77 -16.62 9.26
N PHE A 148 23.19 -15.74 10.18
CA PHE A 148 24.25 -14.74 10.03
C PHE A 148 23.96 -13.59 9.06
N TYR A 149 22.75 -13.40 8.55
CA TYR A 149 22.49 -12.31 7.59
C TYR A 149 21.55 -11.25 8.15
N ARG A 150 21.92 -9.99 7.94
CA ARG A 150 21.06 -8.82 8.16
C ARG A 150 20.96 -7.93 6.93
N GLN A 151 19.96 -7.06 6.92
CA GLN A 151 19.75 -6.13 5.82
C GLN A 151 20.83 -5.03 5.83
N SER A 152 21.10 -4.49 4.64
CA SER A 152 21.94 -3.32 4.43
C SER A 152 21.33 -2.47 3.32
N ASP A 153 21.59 -1.17 3.33
CA ASP A 153 21.38 -0.34 2.15
C ASP A 153 22.63 -0.34 1.25
N GLY A 154 22.52 0.22 0.05
CA GLY A 154 23.59 0.37 -0.94
C GLY A 154 23.69 1.79 -1.49
N LEU A 155 24.92 2.20 -1.77
CA LEU A 155 25.24 3.56 -2.24
C LEU A 155 24.51 3.94 -3.54
N PRO A 156 24.16 5.22 -3.74
CA PRO A 156 24.25 6.29 -2.74
C PRO A 156 23.14 6.16 -1.70
N TYR A 157 23.47 6.49 -0.45
CA TYR A 157 22.55 6.49 0.68
C TYR A 157 21.64 7.72 0.63
N GLY A 158 20.35 7.54 0.92
CA GLY A 158 19.34 8.59 0.89
C GLY A 158 18.03 8.14 0.25
N ALA A 159 17.06 9.03 0.20
CA ALA A 159 15.86 8.84 -0.61
C ALA A 159 16.22 9.08 -2.09
N ARG A 160 16.04 8.04 -2.92
CA ARG A 160 16.38 8.05 -4.34
C ARG A 160 15.47 7.15 -5.15
N MET A 161 15.61 7.16 -6.47
CA MET A 161 15.06 6.09 -7.30
C MET A 161 15.79 4.77 -7.01
N SER A 162 15.01 3.69 -6.91
CA SER A 162 15.52 2.34 -6.71
C SER A 162 16.14 1.84 -8.02
N PHE A 163 17.31 1.20 -7.93
CA PHE A 163 17.97 0.56 -9.08
C PHE A 163 17.47 -0.88 -9.28
N GLU A 164 16.80 -1.40 -8.25
CA GLU A 164 16.25 -2.74 -8.11
C GLU A 164 14.78 -2.77 -8.57
N ASP A 165 13.99 -1.73 -8.23
CA ASP A 165 12.53 -1.63 -8.43
C ASP A 165 12.16 -0.76 -9.64
N ALA A 166 12.76 -1.07 -10.79
CA ALA A 166 12.64 -0.32 -12.03
C ALA A 166 12.73 -1.21 -13.27
N ASP A 167 12.23 -0.70 -14.40
CA ASP A 167 12.39 -1.39 -15.67
C ASP A 167 13.84 -1.36 -16.19
N ARG A 168 14.26 -2.47 -16.83
CA ARG A 168 15.60 -2.70 -17.38
C ARG A 168 16.08 -1.66 -18.42
N SER A 169 15.23 -0.78 -18.94
CA SER A 169 15.64 0.33 -19.82
C SER A 169 15.64 1.73 -19.18
N ILE A 170 15.36 1.87 -17.88
CA ILE A 170 15.58 3.13 -17.16
C ILE A 170 17.08 3.42 -17.05
N HIS A 171 17.45 4.69 -17.19
CA HIS A 171 18.80 5.21 -17.00
C HIS A 171 18.78 6.34 -15.95
N TYR A 172 19.84 6.42 -15.14
CA TYR A 172 19.97 7.27 -13.96
C TYR A 172 21.25 8.10 -13.99
N ASP A 173 21.29 9.25 -13.33
CA ASP A 173 22.57 9.80 -12.88
C ASP A 173 23.13 8.98 -11.69
N THR A 174 24.34 9.30 -11.24
CA THR A 174 24.99 8.55 -10.14
C THR A 174 24.38 8.77 -8.76
N SER A 175 23.53 9.80 -8.55
CA SER A 175 22.74 9.96 -7.32
C SER A 175 21.45 9.12 -7.31
N GLY A 176 20.92 8.78 -8.49
CA GLY A 176 19.58 8.20 -8.61
C GLY A 176 18.45 9.23 -8.43
N HIS A 177 18.73 10.53 -8.57
CA HIS A 177 17.72 11.60 -8.55
C HIS A 177 17.25 11.97 -9.96
N PHE A 178 18.03 11.73 -11.02
CA PHE A 178 17.57 11.85 -12.41
C PHE A 178 17.11 10.50 -12.98
N VAL A 179 16.07 10.51 -13.82
CA VAL A 179 15.58 9.34 -14.56
C VAL A 179 15.23 9.65 -16.02
N THR A 180 15.58 8.73 -16.92
CA THR A 180 15.10 8.75 -18.31
C THR A 180 14.85 7.36 -18.88
N ASN A 181 14.10 7.31 -19.99
CA ASN A 181 13.91 6.13 -20.82
C ASN A 181 13.70 6.54 -22.28
N ALA A 182 14.37 5.86 -23.22
CA ALA A 182 14.39 6.25 -24.62
C ALA A 182 13.20 5.73 -25.46
N LYS A 183 12.52 4.65 -25.07
CA LYS A 183 11.49 4.00 -25.91
C LYS A 183 10.33 3.43 -25.11
N GLY A 184 9.10 3.68 -25.56
CA GLY A 184 7.88 3.28 -24.86
C GLY A 184 7.72 3.98 -23.51
N TRP A 185 6.62 3.76 -22.82
CA TRP A 185 6.51 4.14 -21.41
C TRP A 185 7.22 3.09 -20.57
N ARG A 186 8.12 3.50 -19.68
CA ARG A 186 8.78 2.65 -18.68
C ARG A 186 8.90 3.40 -17.37
N MET A 187 8.79 2.69 -16.25
CA MET A 187 8.66 3.25 -14.91
C MET A 187 9.78 2.78 -13.98
N ALA A 188 10.13 3.64 -13.01
CA ALA A 188 10.89 3.31 -11.82
C ALA A 188 10.11 3.77 -10.57
N ARG A 189 10.36 3.11 -9.43
CA ARG A 189 9.88 3.52 -8.11
C ARG A 189 11.05 4.02 -7.24
N ALA A 190 10.75 4.81 -6.20
CA ALA A 190 11.74 5.18 -5.19
C ALA A 190 12.11 3.99 -4.28
N ASN A 191 13.22 4.10 -3.54
CA ASN A 191 13.58 3.13 -2.49
C ASN A 191 12.73 3.26 -1.21
N VAL A 192 11.92 4.33 -1.09
CA VAL A 192 11.10 4.67 0.08
C VAL A 192 9.59 4.69 -0.21
N CYS A 193 8.78 4.27 0.76
CA CYS A 193 7.31 4.24 0.65
C CYS A 193 6.57 5.02 1.74
N ALA A 194 5.50 5.69 1.35
CA ALA A 194 4.47 6.22 2.25
C ALA A 194 3.59 5.06 2.77
N ARG A 195 3.58 4.86 4.09
CA ARG A 195 2.79 3.83 4.78
C ARG A 195 1.59 4.38 5.57
N GLU A 196 1.79 5.53 6.22
CA GLU A 196 0.74 6.28 6.94
C GLU A 196 1.12 7.77 6.97
N GLY A 197 0.13 8.64 7.25
CA GLY A 197 0.36 10.07 7.42
C GLY A 197 0.57 10.85 6.11
N SER A 198 1.09 12.08 6.23
CA SER A 198 1.24 13.05 5.14
C SER A 198 2.69 13.26 4.71
N LEU A 199 3.05 12.86 3.49
CA LEU A 199 4.42 12.94 2.95
C LEU A 199 4.46 13.64 1.59
N TYR A 200 5.56 14.36 1.32
CA TYR A 200 5.75 15.19 0.12
C TYR A 200 7.08 14.93 -0.58
N TYR A 201 7.06 15.00 -1.92
CA TYR A 201 8.24 15.06 -2.77
C TYR A 201 8.00 15.95 -4.00
N GLU A 202 9.07 16.37 -4.67
CA GLU A 202 9.02 17.20 -5.88
C GLU A 202 9.69 16.53 -7.07
N VAL A 203 9.24 16.91 -8.27
CA VAL A 203 9.83 16.47 -9.54
C VAL A 203 9.92 17.66 -10.50
N ARG A 204 11.14 17.95 -10.97
CA ARG A 204 11.41 18.87 -12.06
C ARG A 204 11.38 18.10 -13.39
N VAL A 205 10.59 18.58 -14.35
CA VAL A 205 10.63 18.02 -15.72
C VAL A 205 11.82 18.65 -16.44
N VAL A 206 12.88 17.87 -16.68
CA VAL A 206 14.12 18.32 -17.29
C VAL A 206 14.09 18.21 -18.82
N ARG A 207 13.37 17.22 -19.36
CA ARG A 207 13.00 17.14 -20.80
C ARG A 207 11.58 16.57 -20.94
N GLY A 208 10.73 17.18 -21.76
CA GLY A 208 9.30 16.87 -21.81
C GLY A 208 8.51 17.78 -22.77
N GLU A 209 7.24 18.08 -22.45
CA GLU A 209 6.41 19.02 -23.22
C GLU A 209 7.09 20.41 -23.28
N PRO A 210 7.34 20.98 -24.47
CA PRO A 210 8.15 22.19 -24.61
C PRO A 210 7.45 23.45 -24.09
N LYS A 211 8.22 24.43 -23.59
CA LYS A 211 7.67 25.73 -23.17
C LYS A 211 7.06 26.55 -24.31
N VAL A 212 7.59 26.40 -25.52
CA VAL A 212 7.16 27.11 -26.73
C VAL A 212 7.08 26.09 -27.86
N HIS A 213 5.91 25.93 -28.48
CA HIS A 213 5.81 25.23 -29.76
C HIS A 213 6.48 26.09 -30.83
N SER A 214 7.47 25.55 -31.54
CA SER A 214 8.14 26.24 -32.65
C SER A 214 7.12 26.60 -33.74
N GLU A 215 6.93 27.91 -34.00
CA GLU A 215 6.04 28.40 -35.07
C GLU A 215 6.47 27.91 -36.46
N ASN A 216 7.75 27.57 -36.63
CA ASN A 216 8.20 26.72 -37.73
C ASN A 216 7.65 25.30 -37.49
N GLY A 217 6.43 25.06 -37.99
CA GLY A 217 5.61 23.85 -37.83
C GLY A 217 6.16 22.56 -38.45
N ALA A 218 7.48 22.47 -38.65
CA ALA A 218 8.18 21.20 -38.71
C ALA A 218 8.20 20.59 -37.30
N ALA A 219 7.08 19.99 -36.89
CA ALA A 219 7.09 19.00 -35.82
C ALA A 219 8.20 18.00 -36.15
N LEU A 220 9.22 17.90 -35.29
CA LEU A 220 10.34 17.00 -35.50
C LEU A 220 9.78 15.59 -35.69
N LYS A 221 10.15 14.91 -36.79
CA LYS A 221 9.67 13.55 -37.13
C LYS A 221 10.16 12.44 -36.17
N GLY A 222 10.64 12.82 -34.99
CA GLY A 222 10.83 11.94 -33.85
C GLY A 222 9.52 11.78 -33.07
N GLN A 223 9.63 11.23 -31.86
CA GLN A 223 8.49 11.01 -30.96
C GLN A 223 8.60 12.02 -29.80
N GLU A 224 7.50 12.67 -29.41
CA GLU A 224 7.53 13.70 -28.34
C GLU A 224 8.02 13.11 -27.01
N PRO A 225 8.99 13.73 -26.31
CA PRO A 225 9.45 13.29 -25.01
C PRO A 225 8.40 13.59 -23.95
N HIS A 226 8.10 12.60 -23.10
CA HIS A 226 7.05 12.72 -22.09
C HIS A 226 7.48 12.15 -20.74
N VAL A 227 6.91 12.73 -19.69
CA VAL A 227 7.12 12.34 -18.29
C VAL A 227 5.76 12.21 -17.61
N ARG A 228 5.60 11.19 -16.77
CA ARG A 228 4.41 11.02 -15.93
C ARG A 228 4.83 10.72 -14.50
N ILE A 229 4.19 11.42 -13.57
CA ILE A 229 4.62 11.53 -12.17
C ILE A 229 3.48 11.07 -11.28
N GLY A 230 3.73 10.28 -10.23
CA GLY A 230 2.66 9.86 -9.33
C GLY A 230 3.10 8.89 -8.23
N TRP A 231 2.11 8.21 -7.66
CA TRP A 231 2.31 7.20 -6.63
C TRP A 231 1.88 5.82 -7.15
N ALA A 232 2.65 4.78 -6.84
CA ALA A 232 2.35 3.40 -7.21
C ALA A 232 2.66 2.42 -6.08
N ARG A 233 1.87 1.35 -5.96
CA ARG A 233 2.23 0.18 -5.15
C ARG A 233 3.19 -0.75 -5.92
N ARG A 234 3.66 -1.80 -5.24
CA ARG A 234 4.57 -2.81 -5.78
C ARG A 234 3.97 -3.61 -6.94
N GLU A 235 2.66 -3.88 -6.90
CA GLU A 235 1.97 -4.67 -7.93
C GLU A 235 1.79 -3.93 -9.26
N ALA A 236 2.11 -2.63 -9.33
CA ALA A 236 2.01 -1.86 -10.57
C ALA A 236 3.12 -2.26 -11.56
N PRO A 237 2.78 -2.61 -12.82
CA PRO A 237 3.75 -3.03 -13.83
C PRO A 237 4.73 -1.91 -14.22
N LEU A 238 6.04 -2.22 -14.21
CA LEU A 238 7.13 -1.28 -14.51
C LEU A 238 7.31 -1.01 -16.01
N ASP A 239 6.77 -1.86 -16.89
CA ASP A 239 6.74 -1.68 -18.34
C ASP A 239 5.55 -0.80 -18.81
N ALA A 240 4.83 -0.18 -17.88
CA ALA A 240 3.70 0.70 -18.11
C ALA A 240 3.85 2.03 -17.33
N PRO A 241 3.14 3.10 -17.73
CA PRO A 241 3.22 4.38 -17.03
C PRO A 241 2.30 4.45 -15.81
N VAL A 242 2.74 5.11 -14.74
CA VAL A 242 1.95 5.39 -13.52
C VAL A 242 0.51 5.87 -13.85
N GLY A 243 -0.48 5.28 -13.19
CA GLY A 243 -1.91 5.49 -13.50
C GLY A 243 -2.45 4.66 -14.68
N PHE A 244 -1.70 3.69 -15.20
CA PHE A 244 -2.16 2.74 -16.24
C PHE A 244 -3.16 1.72 -15.68
N ASP A 245 -2.90 1.24 -14.47
CA ASP A 245 -3.55 0.14 -13.76
C ASP A 245 -4.40 0.63 -12.57
N GLY A 246 -4.85 -0.29 -11.70
CA GLY A 246 -5.59 0.00 -10.46
C GLY A 246 -4.72 0.19 -9.21
N TYR A 247 -3.42 -0.10 -9.29
CA TYR A 247 -2.44 -0.02 -8.20
C TYR A 247 -1.68 1.31 -8.14
N SER A 248 -1.82 2.14 -9.19
CA SER A 248 -1.10 3.39 -9.36
C SER A 248 -1.99 4.59 -9.71
N TYR A 249 -1.50 5.79 -9.39
CA TYR A 249 -2.18 7.07 -9.45
C TYR A 249 -1.21 8.11 -10.01
N GLY A 250 -1.35 8.48 -11.29
CA GLY A 250 -0.43 9.36 -12.01
C GLY A 250 -1.02 10.72 -12.33
N ILE A 251 -0.17 11.70 -12.63
CA ILE A 251 -0.50 12.99 -13.24
C ILE A 251 0.21 13.04 -14.59
N ARG A 252 -0.55 13.30 -15.67
CA ARG A 252 -0.03 13.42 -17.04
C ARG A 252 0.51 14.83 -17.26
N ASP A 253 1.67 14.91 -17.91
CA ASP A 253 2.28 16.16 -18.39
C ASP A 253 1.31 16.97 -19.27
N LYS A 254 0.83 16.37 -20.36
CA LYS A 254 -0.09 17.01 -21.31
C LYS A 254 -1.45 17.24 -20.64
N ASN A 255 -1.88 18.51 -20.50
CA ASN A 255 -3.11 18.97 -19.84
C ASN A 255 -3.17 18.80 -18.30
N PHE A 256 -2.08 18.42 -17.61
CA PHE A 256 -2.06 18.25 -16.14
C PHE A 256 -3.12 17.25 -15.60
N GLU A 257 -3.61 16.31 -16.43
CA GLU A 257 -4.74 15.43 -16.10
C GLU A 257 -4.34 14.29 -15.13
N PRO A 258 -5.05 14.08 -14.00
CA PRO A 258 -4.87 12.89 -13.17
C PRO A 258 -5.36 11.62 -13.88
N MET A 259 -4.50 10.59 -13.88
CA MET A 259 -4.62 9.31 -14.56
C MET A 259 -4.73 8.15 -13.57
N HIS A 260 -5.75 7.31 -13.73
CA HIS A 260 -5.90 6.04 -13.00
C HIS A 260 -6.64 5.03 -13.88
N ARG A 261 -6.24 3.75 -13.89
CA ARG A 261 -6.78 2.70 -14.78
C ARG A 261 -6.75 3.08 -16.28
N SER A 262 -5.74 3.83 -16.69
CA SER A 262 -5.62 4.45 -18.02
C SER A 262 -6.73 5.44 -18.39
N ARG A 263 -7.53 5.91 -17.42
CA ARG A 263 -8.58 6.92 -17.62
C ARG A 263 -8.11 8.26 -17.06
N PRO A 264 -8.26 9.37 -17.80
CA PRO A 264 -8.08 10.70 -17.25
C PRO A 264 -9.29 11.11 -16.40
N SER A 265 -9.06 12.11 -15.54
CA SER A 265 -10.07 12.76 -14.71
C SER A 265 -9.73 14.25 -14.57
N LYS A 266 -10.47 15.00 -13.75
CA LYS A 266 -10.14 16.40 -13.40
C LYS A 266 -9.68 16.48 -11.95
N LEU A 267 -8.74 17.38 -11.69
CA LEU A 267 -8.46 17.86 -10.33
C LEU A 267 -9.72 18.49 -9.72
N PHE A 268 -9.80 18.53 -8.40
CA PHE A 268 -10.95 19.10 -7.70
C PHE A 268 -10.56 19.78 -6.38
N HIS A 269 -11.43 20.69 -5.94
CA HIS A 269 -11.50 21.12 -4.54
C HIS A 269 -12.35 20.11 -3.75
N PRO A 270 -11.83 19.52 -2.66
CA PRO A 270 -12.59 18.66 -1.76
C PRO A 270 -13.88 19.33 -1.25
N ARG A 271 -14.93 18.54 -1.06
CA ARG A 271 -16.20 19.02 -0.50
C ARG A 271 -16.03 19.58 0.91
N THR A 272 -16.63 20.75 1.16
CA THR A 272 -16.65 21.39 2.49
C THR A 272 -17.71 20.82 3.44
N SER A 273 -18.57 19.91 2.97
CA SER A 273 -19.60 19.25 3.79
C SER A 273 -20.12 17.98 3.09
N LYS A 274 -20.72 17.05 3.85
CA LYS A 274 -21.28 15.79 3.31
C LYS A 274 -22.39 16.01 2.25
N SER A 275 -23.03 17.18 2.22
CA SER A 275 -24.13 17.51 1.30
C SER A 275 -23.69 18.17 -0.02
N LYS A 276 -22.41 18.52 -0.19
CA LYS A 276 -21.87 19.11 -1.42
C LYS A 276 -20.95 18.09 -2.13
N PRO A 277 -20.94 18.05 -3.48
CA PRO A 277 -19.94 17.30 -4.23
C PRO A 277 -18.58 18.01 -4.17
N ASN A 278 -17.52 17.31 -4.56
CA ASN A 278 -16.22 17.92 -4.84
C ASN A 278 -16.36 18.81 -6.09
N THR A 279 -15.67 19.96 -6.13
CA THR A 279 -15.80 20.94 -7.23
C THR A 279 -14.66 20.76 -8.23
N PRO A 280 -14.93 20.33 -9.49
CA PRO A 280 -13.88 20.13 -10.49
C PRO A 280 -13.14 21.43 -10.83
N ILE A 281 -11.89 21.28 -11.27
CA ILE A 281 -10.98 22.33 -11.68
C ILE A 281 -10.59 22.08 -13.12
N ASP A 282 -10.79 23.07 -13.99
CA ASP A 282 -10.37 23.04 -15.38
C ASP A 282 -8.98 23.67 -15.52
N VAL A 283 -7.95 22.82 -15.48
CA VAL A 283 -6.55 23.22 -15.66
C VAL A 283 -6.25 23.34 -17.15
N ASN A 284 -6.30 24.57 -17.67
CA ASN A 284 -5.93 24.88 -19.05
C ASN A 284 -4.41 25.10 -19.19
N ASP A 285 -3.62 24.14 -18.70
CA ASP A 285 -2.15 24.19 -18.71
C ASP A 285 -1.55 22.77 -18.73
N SER A 286 -0.27 22.64 -19.11
CA SER A 286 0.50 21.38 -19.09
C SER A 286 1.69 21.47 -18.13
N ILE A 287 2.24 20.34 -17.71
CA ILE A 287 3.57 20.30 -17.10
C ILE A 287 4.59 20.42 -18.23
N ARG A 288 5.39 21.49 -18.24
CA ARG A 288 6.39 21.75 -19.28
C ARG A 288 7.81 21.54 -18.75
N GLU A 289 8.77 21.48 -19.66
CA GLU A 289 10.21 21.55 -19.31
C GLU A 289 10.49 22.72 -18.36
N GLY A 290 11.25 22.47 -17.29
CA GLY A 290 11.57 23.44 -16.24
C GLY A 290 10.46 23.77 -15.25
N ASP A 291 9.26 23.19 -15.37
CA ASP A 291 8.27 23.20 -14.28
C ASP A 291 8.65 22.19 -13.19
N VAL A 292 8.32 22.53 -11.94
CA VAL A 292 8.39 21.63 -10.78
C VAL A 292 6.97 21.24 -10.36
N VAL A 293 6.75 19.94 -10.18
CA VAL A 293 5.50 19.36 -9.70
C VAL A 293 5.73 18.81 -8.30
N GLY A 294 4.96 19.30 -7.33
CA GLY A 294 4.94 18.77 -5.97
C GLY A 294 3.81 17.77 -5.80
N LEU A 295 4.05 16.66 -5.10
CA LEU A 295 3.06 15.64 -4.82
C LEU A 295 3.00 15.35 -3.32
N GLU A 296 1.87 15.66 -2.72
CA GLU A 296 1.52 15.34 -1.34
C GLU A 296 0.60 14.12 -1.36
N ILE A 297 0.97 13.06 -0.63
CA ILE A 297 0.06 11.97 -0.29
C ILE A 297 -0.30 12.08 1.19
N THR A 298 -1.57 11.90 1.52
CA THR A 298 -2.03 11.68 2.90
C THR A 298 -2.64 10.29 2.99
N LEU A 299 -2.31 9.57 4.06
CA LEU A 299 -2.83 8.26 4.42
C LEU A 299 -3.32 8.30 5.88
N PRO A 300 -4.35 7.51 6.25
CA PRO A 300 -4.72 7.30 7.66
C PRO A 300 -3.60 6.57 8.41
N SER A 301 -3.71 6.48 9.74
CA SER A 301 -2.82 5.64 10.54
C SER A 301 -2.94 4.16 10.18
N LEU A 302 -1.89 3.38 10.43
CA LEU A 302 -1.88 1.93 10.23
C LEU A 302 -3.01 1.27 11.04
N SER A 303 -3.28 1.67 12.28
CA SER A 303 -4.41 1.15 13.07
C SER A 303 -5.78 1.33 12.39
N LEU A 304 -6.04 2.48 11.74
CA LEU A 304 -7.27 2.67 10.97
C LEU A 304 -7.25 1.90 9.65
N HIS A 305 -6.08 1.75 9.02
CA HIS A 305 -5.90 0.89 7.84
C HIS A 305 -6.25 -0.58 8.17
N HIS A 306 -5.79 -1.11 9.31
CA HIS A 306 -6.13 -2.44 9.83
C HIS A 306 -7.64 -2.64 9.97
N LYS A 307 -8.32 -1.71 10.67
CA LYS A 307 -9.80 -1.70 10.77
C LYS A 307 -10.47 -1.82 9.39
N VAL A 308 -9.93 -1.18 8.34
CA VAL A 308 -10.47 -1.26 6.97
C VAL A 308 -10.21 -2.62 6.29
N VAL A 309 -8.97 -3.15 6.30
CA VAL A 309 -8.65 -4.42 5.59
C VAL A 309 -9.25 -5.65 6.25
N GLU A 310 -9.44 -5.61 7.56
CA GLU A 310 -10.17 -6.63 8.32
C GLU A 310 -11.69 -6.46 8.13
N GLY A 311 -12.18 -5.22 8.06
CA GLY A 311 -13.59 -4.89 7.87
C GLY A 311 -14.32 -4.53 9.15
N GLN A 312 -13.56 -4.15 10.18
CA GLN A 312 -14.03 -3.65 11.47
C GLN A 312 -14.39 -2.14 11.41
N TYR A 313 -13.85 -1.41 10.42
CA TYR A 313 -14.04 0.04 10.27
C TYR A 313 -15.50 0.47 10.30
N ASN A 314 -15.83 1.43 11.16
CA ASN A 314 -17.17 1.93 11.38
C ASN A 314 -17.17 3.47 11.45
N PRO A 315 -17.66 4.19 10.40
CA PRO A 315 -17.64 5.65 10.31
C PRO A 315 -18.56 6.38 11.31
N ALA A 316 -19.20 5.65 12.24
CA ALA A 316 -19.91 6.22 13.39
C ALA A 316 -19.06 6.31 14.66
N VAL A 317 -17.90 5.64 14.71
CA VAL A 317 -16.93 5.68 15.84
C VAL A 317 -15.52 6.04 15.38
N ASP A 318 -15.11 5.54 14.22
CA ASP A 318 -13.86 5.91 13.54
C ASP A 318 -14.06 7.25 12.81
N LEU A 319 -14.11 8.33 13.59
CA LEU A 319 -14.49 9.67 13.11
C LEU A 319 -13.34 10.48 12.48
N GLY A 320 -12.09 10.05 12.69
CA GLY A 320 -10.87 10.73 12.26
C GLY A 320 -9.92 9.83 11.48
N ASP A 321 -8.69 10.33 11.30
CA ASP A 321 -7.59 9.67 10.59
C ASP A 321 -6.93 8.51 11.36
N GLY A 322 -7.34 8.26 12.61
CA GLY A 322 -6.85 7.18 13.46
C GLY A 322 -5.52 7.46 14.17
N PHE A 323 -5.01 8.69 14.15
CA PHE A 323 -3.81 9.04 14.92
C PHE A 323 -4.11 9.26 16.42
N GLU A 324 -5.33 9.72 16.77
CA GLU A 324 -5.76 9.84 18.18
C GLU A 324 -5.80 8.47 18.90
N ASP A 325 -6.12 7.41 18.16
CA ASP A 325 -6.37 6.04 18.64
C ASP A 325 -5.12 5.36 19.25
N TYR A 326 -3.98 6.04 19.30
CA TYR A 326 -2.74 5.58 19.95
C TYR A 326 -2.63 6.10 21.40
N PRO A 327 -3.07 5.31 22.41
CA PRO A 327 -2.75 5.59 23.81
C PRO A 327 -1.24 5.46 24.09
N PRO A 328 -0.67 6.16 25.09
CA PRO A 328 0.75 6.07 25.46
C PRO A 328 1.25 4.70 25.94
N ARG A 329 0.34 3.73 26.10
CA ARG A 329 0.62 2.31 26.27
C ARG A 329 -0.33 1.52 25.35
N PRO A 330 0.16 0.58 24.54
CA PRO A 330 -0.70 -0.34 23.82
C PRO A 330 -1.67 -1.05 24.77
N ASP A 331 -2.92 -1.21 24.35
CA ASP A 331 -3.88 -2.05 25.07
C ASP A 331 -3.46 -3.53 24.90
N PRO A 332 -3.14 -4.25 25.99
CA PRO A 332 -2.66 -5.64 25.91
C PRO A 332 -3.75 -6.64 25.49
N SER A 333 -5.00 -6.19 25.28
CA SER A 333 -6.08 -6.99 24.70
C SER A 333 -6.21 -6.86 23.17
N ILE A 334 -5.50 -5.92 22.55
CA ILE A 334 -5.44 -5.75 21.09
C ILE A 334 -4.22 -6.51 20.55
N GLU A 335 -4.43 -7.37 19.54
CA GLU A 335 -3.34 -8.06 18.85
C GLU A 335 -2.49 -7.03 18.07
N PRO A 336 -1.16 -6.97 18.29
CA PRO A 336 -0.31 -5.97 17.63
C PRO A 336 -0.13 -6.30 16.15
N HIS A 337 0.17 -5.28 15.33
CA HIS A 337 0.54 -5.54 13.94
C HIS A 337 1.87 -6.31 13.87
N HIS A 338 1.90 -7.35 13.04
CA HIS A 338 3.03 -8.26 12.86
C HIS A 338 3.69 -8.06 11.49
N ILE A 339 4.93 -7.58 11.49
CA ILE A 339 5.82 -7.58 10.32
C ILE A 339 6.59 -8.91 10.29
N ILE A 340 6.45 -9.70 9.21
CA ILE A 340 6.98 -11.05 9.09
C ILE A 340 7.70 -11.21 7.74
N ARG A 341 9.04 -11.29 7.76
CA ARG A 341 9.88 -11.15 6.57
C ARG A 341 10.57 -12.46 6.16
N ASP A 342 9.91 -13.23 5.29
CA ASP A 342 10.45 -14.46 4.69
C ASP A 342 11.53 -14.15 3.64
N ARG A 343 12.78 -14.05 4.09
CA ARG A 343 13.94 -13.63 3.29
C ARG A 343 14.96 -14.74 3.14
N ILE A 344 15.49 -14.93 1.93
CA ILE A 344 16.58 -15.89 1.64
C ILE A 344 17.82 -15.10 1.21
N PRO A 345 18.97 -15.22 1.88
CA PRO A 345 20.21 -14.58 1.42
C PRO A 345 20.77 -15.28 0.18
N VAL A 346 21.06 -14.50 -0.86
CA VAL A 346 21.52 -14.95 -2.18
C VAL A 346 22.70 -14.10 -2.68
N PRO A 347 23.80 -14.72 -3.16
CA PRO A 347 24.92 -13.99 -3.76
C PRO A 347 24.63 -13.67 -5.24
N TYR A 348 24.92 -12.45 -5.67
CA TYR A 348 24.80 -12.03 -7.08
C TYR A 348 25.81 -10.93 -7.43
N LYS A 349 26.56 -11.12 -8.53
CA LYS A 349 27.60 -10.20 -9.05
C LYS A 349 28.60 -9.66 -8.01
N GLY A 350 28.81 -10.38 -6.93
CA GLY A 350 29.75 -10.03 -5.86
C GLY A 350 29.17 -9.12 -4.76
N ASN A 351 27.85 -8.94 -4.72
CA ASN A 351 27.07 -8.49 -3.57
C ASN A 351 26.23 -9.65 -3.02
N ASN A 352 25.67 -9.50 -1.82
CA ASN A 352 24.64 -10.37 -1.27
C ASN A 352 23.31 -9.61 -1.16
N TYR A 353 22.20 -10.31 -1.40
CA TYR A 353 20.85 -9.77 -1.35
C TYR A 353 19.94 -10.70 -0.55
N PHE A 354 18.88 -10.18 0.08
CA PHE A 354 17.72 -10.98 0.43
C PHE A 354 16.76 -11.06 -0.76
N GLU A 355 16.58 -12.28 -1.27
CA GLU A 355 15.46 -12.66 -2.14
C GLU A 355 14.20 -12.79 -1.28
N THR A 356 13.15 -12.05 -1.64
CA THR A 356 11.81 -12.06 -1.00
C THR A 356 10.75 -12.28 -2.07
N MET A 357 9.63 -12.92 -1.72
CA MET A 357 8.46 -12.97 -2.63
C MET A 357 7.80 -11.60 -2.70
N ASP A 358 7.67 -11.02 -3.89
CA ASP A 358 7.04 -9.70 -4.05
C ASP A 358 5.53 -9.81 -4.28
N TYR A 359 4.83 -8.69 -4.09
CA TYR A 359 3.39 -8.60 -4.22
C TYR A 359 2.95 -8.64 -5.70
N VAL A 360 1.88 -9.39 -5.97
CA VAL A 360 1.39 -9.66 -7.33
C VAL A 360 -0.02 -9.13 -7.53
N SER A 361 -0.31 -8.79 -8.79
CA SER A 361 -1.63 -8.36 -9.24
C SER A 361 -2.72 -9.37 -8.84
N THR A 362 -3.84 -8.85 -8.35
CA THR A 362 -4.98 -9.63 -7.84
C THR A 362 -6.19 -9.48 -8.75
N LYS A 363 -6.90 -10.59 -8.97
CA LYS A 363 -8.07 -10.65 -9.87
C LYS A 363 -9.15 -9.58 -9.62
N PRO A 364 -9.47 -9.14 -8.38
CA PRO A 364 -10.39 -8.04 -8.16
C PRO A 364 -9.87 -6.71 -8.72
N VAL A 365 -8.58 -6.40 -8.56
CA VAL A 365 -7.98 -5.15 -9.06
C VAL A 365 -7.78 -5.21 -10.58
N GLU A 366 -7.51 -6.38 -11.15
CA GLU A 366 -7.49 -6.60 -12.61
C GLU A 366 -8.86 -6.35 -13.25
N ALA A 367 -9.90 -7.00 -12.71
CA ALA A 367 -11.28 -6.81 -13.14
C ALA A 367 -11.73 -5.34 -12.97
N TYR A 368 -11.29 -4.67 -11.91
CA TYR A 368 -11.49 -3.25 -11.70
C TYR A 368 -10.73 -2.38 -12.72
N ALA A 369 -9.49 -2.71 -13.06
CA ALA A 369 -8.65 -1.96 -14.01
C ALA A 369 -9.12 -2.06 -15.46
N ASP A 370 -9.99 -3.03 -15.79
CA ASP A 370 -10.51 -3.24 -17.14
C ASP A 370 -11.14 -1.98 -17.77
N ARG A 371 -10.77 -1.71 -19.02
CA ARG A 371 -11.23 -0.55 -19.80
C ARG A 371 -12.68 -0.68 -20.27
N THR A 372 -13.22 -1.89 -20.33
CA THR A 372 -14.64 -2.17 -20.61
C THR A 372 -15.54 -1.96 -19.38
N LEU A 373 -14.99 -2.01 -18.16
CA LEU A 373 -15.77 -1.83 -16.92
C LEU A 373 -16.14 -0.36 -16.69
N SER A 374 -17.43 -0.04 -16.83
CA SER A 374 -17.99 1.24 -16.42
C SER A 374 -18.50 1.21 -14.98
N LEU A 375 -17.88 2.01 -14.10
CA LEU A 375 -18.27 2.11 -12.69
C LEU A 375 -19.66 2.74 -12.47
N THR A 376 -20.21 3.46 -13.45
CA THR A 376 -21.55 4.06 -13.34
C THR A 376 -22.68 3.07 -13.66
N ASN A 377 -22.39 2.03 -14.45
CA ASN A 377 -23.41 1.15 -15.05
C ASN A 377 -23.20 -0.33 -14.66
N LEU A 378 -22.73 -0.60 -13.43
CA LEU A 378 -22.40 -1.95 -12.95
C LEU A 378 -23.57 -2.96 -13.01
N SER A 379 -24.83 -2.47 -12.97
CA SER A 379 -26.03 -3.30 -13.12
C SER A 379 -26.28 -3.82 -14.54
N THR A 380 -25.65 -3.22 -15.55
CA THR A 380 -25.81 -3.54 -16.98
C THR A 380 -24.43 -3.50 -17.66
N PRO A 381 -23.56 -4.48 -17.39
CA PRO A 381 -22.20 -4.52 -17.92
C PRO A 381 -22.19 -4.61 -19.45
N ALA A 382 -21.19 -3.99 -20.07
CA ALA A 382 -20.97 -4.08 -21.50
C ALA A 382 -20.55 -5.51 -21.91
N PRO A 383 -20.77 -5.94 -23.17
CA PRO A 383 -20.30 -7.24 -23.65
C PRO A 383 -18.79 -7.42 -23.42
N GLY A 384 -18.41 -8.50 -22.75
CA GLY A 384 -17.03 -8.80 -22.36
C GLY A 384 -16.54 -8.14 -21.06
N ALA A 385 -17.31 -7.24 -20.44
CA ALA A 385 -16.88 -6.56 -19.21
C ALA A 385 -16.92 -7.47 -17.97
N PRO A 386 -15.97 -7.34 -17.03
CA PRO A 386 -15.96 -8.13 -15.79
C PRO A 386 -17.21 -7.97 -14.93
N THR A 387 -17.90 -9.08 -14.67
CA THR A 387 -19.15 -9.15 -13.88
C THR A 387 -18.93 -9.45 -12.40
N SER A 388 -17.67 -9.60 -11.96
CA SER A 388 -17.29 -9.79 -10.56
C SER A 388 -17.48 -8.53 -9.71
N ILE A 389 -17.30 -7.35 -10.31
CA ILE A 389 -17.34 -6.06 -9.62
C ILE A 389 -18.79 -5.59 -9.46
N LYS A 390 -19.34 -5.75 -8.25
CA LYS A 390 -20.74 -5.42 -7.92
C LYS A 390 -20.94 -4.01 -7.38
N SER A 391 -19.87 -3.36 -6.95
CA SER A 391 -19.86 -2.02 -6.36
C SER A 391 -18.60 -1.26 -6.76
N GLN A 392 -18.62 0.06 -6.65
CA GLN A 392 -17.39 0.86 -6.73
C GLN A 392 -16.52 0.61 -5.48
N PRO A 393 -15.18 0.76 -5.56
CA PRO A 393 -14.30 0.69 -4.39
C PRO A 393 -14.77 1.62 -3.27
N ASN A 394 -14.82 1.09 -2.05
CA ASN A 394 -15.32 1.78 -0.86
C ASN A 394 -14.76 1.08 0.40
N PRO A 395 -14.74 1.71 1.59
CA PRO A 395 -14.11 1.12 2.78
C PRO A 395 -14.71 -0.23 3.23
N HIS A 396 -15.94 -0.55 2.81
CA HIS A 396 -16.67 -1.77 3.15
C HIS A 396 -16.82 -2.74 1.98
N HIS A 397 -16.00 -2.61 0.94
CA HIS A 397 -16.07 -3.47 -0.25
C HIS A 397 -15.89 -4.97 0.10
N SER A 398 -16.64 -5.85 -0.57
CA SER A 398 -16.60 -7.31 -0.34
C SER A 398 -15.19 -7.87 -0.52
N ASP A 399 -14.60 -7.56 -1.66
CA ASP A 399 -13.25 -7.95 -2.05
C ASP A 399 -12.25 -6.99 -1.40
N GLN A 400 -11.41 -7.51 -0.51
CA GLN A 400 -10.47 -6.73 0.30
C GLN A 400 -9.48 -5.88 -0.52
N PRO A 401 -8.93 -6.33 -1.67
CA PRO A 401 -8.10 -5.50 -2.55
C PRO A 401 -8.80 -4.26 -3.14
N LEU A 402 -10.14 -4.17 -3.04
CA LEU A 402 -10.95 -3.06 -3.53
C LEU A 402 -11.56 -2.22 -2.40
N ARG A 403 -11.10 -2.41 -1.15
CA ARG A 403 -11.42 -1.48 -0.07
C ARG A 403 -10.60 -0.20 -0.22
N THR A 404 -11.18 0.92 0.21
CA THR A 404 -10.54 2.23 0.14
C THR A 404 -10.28 2.81 1.52
N LEU A 405 -9.21 3.56 1.64
CA LEU A 405 -8.73 4.17 2.87
C LEU A 405 -9.45 5.49 3.14
N PRO A 406 -10.26 5.61 4.22
CA PRO A 406 -10.80 6.88 4.68
C PRO A 406 -9.69 7.91 4.91
N HIS A 407 -10.02 9.19 4.77
CA HIS A 407 -9.10 10.34 4.94
C HIS A 407 -7.90 10.40 3.97
N SER A 408 -7.60 9.32 3.22
CA SER A 408 -6.53 9.33 2.23
C SER A 408 -6.83 10.22 1.02
N ASN A 409 -5.82 10.95 0.55
CA ASN A 409 -5.89 11.79 -0.64
C ASN A 409 -4.51 12.04 -1.26
N ILE A 410 -4.49 12.47 -2.53
CA ILE A 410 -3.30 12.97 -3.23
C ILE A 410 -3.57 14.39 -3.71
N ARG A 411 -2.69 15.33 -3.34
CA ARG A 411 -2.71 16.73 -3.77
C ARG A 411 -1.52 17.04 -4.68
N VAL A 412 -1.72 17.95 -5.62
CA VAL A 412 -0.74 18.27 -6.65
C VAL A 412 -0.48 19.77 -6.69
N TYR A 413 0.80 20.12 -6.70
CA TYR A 413 1.33 21.47 -6.73
C TYR A 413 2.07 21.70 -8.04
N LYS A 414 2.01 22.92 -8.58
CA LYS A 414 2.87 23.36 -9.70
C LYS A 414 3.63 24.60 -9.27
N ASN A 415 4.96 24.53 -9.28
CA ASN A 415 5.86 25.60 -8.85
C ASN A 415 5.44 26.17 -7.46
N GLY A 416 5.09 25.29 -6.53
CA GLY A 416 4.66 25.60 -5.14
C GLY A 416 3.19 25.95 -4.94
N HIS A 417 2.47 26.27 -6.03
CA HIS A 417 1.04 26.58 -5.94
C HIS A 417 0.19 25.31 -5.96
N LEU A 418 -0.68 25.12 -4.96
CA LEU A 418 -1.66 24.03 -4.93
C LEU A 418 -2.62 24.19 -6.12
N ILE A 419 -2.65 23.19 -7.00
CA ILE A 419 -3.58 23.16 -8.15
C ILE A 419 -4.88 22.42 -7.78
N GLY A 420 -4.80 21.43 -6.89
CA GLY A 420 -5.98 20.77 -6.33
C GLY A 420 -5.70 19.39 -5.75
N THR A 421 -6.79 18.69 -5.39
CA THR A 421 -6.77 17.27 -5.03
C THR A 421 -7.05 16.44 -6.27
N ALA A 422 -6.21 15.44 -6.54
CA ALA A 422 -6.30 14.56 -7.70
C ALA A 422 -7.10 13.30 -7.41
N PHE A 423 -6.91 12.74 -6.21
CA PHE A 423 -7.51 11.48 -5.79
C PHE A 423 -7.90 11.56 -4.30
N GLU A 424 -8.99 10.91 -3.93
CA GLU A 424 -9.45 10.69 -2.55
C GLU A 424 -9.86 9.21 -2.41
N ASN A 425 -9.71 8.63 -1.22
CA ASN A 425 -10.06 7.24 -0.93
C ASN A 425 -9.23 6.24 -1.78
N LEU A 426 -7.91 6.27 -1.61
CA LEU A 426 -6.96 5.35 -2.25
C LEU A 426 -7.21 3.89 -1.82
N LEU A 427 -6.82 2.90 -2.63
CA LEU A 427 -6.99 1.49 -2.30
C LEU A 427 -6.12 1.05 -1.10
N SER A 428 -6.71 0.29 -0.18
CA SER A 428 -5.97 -0.32 0.94
C SER A 428 -4.93 -1.33 0.46
N PHE A 429 -3.75 -1.32 1.08
CA PHE A 429 -2.59 -2.12 0.67
C PHE A 429 -2.04 -3.05 1.77
N LEU A 430 -2.43 -2.91 3.03
CA LEU A 430 -2.06 -3.92 4.03
C LEU A 430 -2.71 -5.28 3.69
N PRO A 431 -2.12 -6.41 4.10
CA PRO A 431 -2.72 -7.72 3.85
C PRO A 431 -4.10 -7.82 4.51
N PRO A 432 -5.07 -8.56 3.92
CA PRO A 432 -4.96 -9.36 2.69
C PRO A 432 -5.29 -8.58 1.39
N ALA A 433 -5.27 -7.24 1.42
CA ALA A 433 -5.55 -6.40 0.24
C ALA A 433 -4.37 -6.32 -0.76
N SER A 434 -3.15 -6.62 -0.30
CA SER A 434 -2.01 -7.03 -1.15
C SER A 434 -1.74 -8.52 -0.93
N GLN A 435 -1.27 -9.22 -1.97
CA GLN A 435 -1.09 -10.68 -1.95
C GLN A 435 0.20 -11.08 -2.66
N VAL A 436 0.85 -12.13 -2.14
CA VAL A 436 2.06 -12.75 -2.72
C VAL A 436 1.71 -14.06 -3.43
N SER A 437 2.55 -14.47 -4.38
CA SER A 437 2.25 -15.64 -5.23
C SER A 437 2.31 -16.98 -4.48
N LYS A 438 1.15 -17.48 -4.03
CA LYS A 438 1.01 -18.83 -3.44
C LYS A 438 1.55 -19.94 -4.34
N ALA A 439 1.46 -19.78 -5.66
CA ALA A 439 1.98 -20.71 -6.65
C ALA A 439 3.53 -20.83 -6.61
N GLN A 440 4.22 -19.79 -6.14
CA GLN A 440 5.66 -19.78 -5.89
C GLN A 440 6.03 -20.24 -4.47
N GLY A 441 5.05 -20.66 -3.66
CA GLY A 441 5.27 -21.20 -2.31
C GLY A 441 5.41 -20.16 -1.20
N ALA A 442 5.02 -18.91 -1.47
CA ALA A 442 4.97 -17.81 -0.50
C ALA A 442 3.94 -18.04 0.62
N ARG A 443 4.09 -17.34 1.75
CA ARG A 443 3.06 -17.26 2.80
C ARG A 443 2.19 -16.00 2.58
N GLU A 444 0.92 -16.20 2.28
CA GLU A 444 -0.06 -15.11 2.14
C GLU A 444 -0.46 -14.55 3.51
N GLY A 445 -0.89 -13.29 3.56
CA GLY A 445 -1.49 -12.66 4.75
C GLY A 445 -0.52 -11.91 5.66
N PHE A 446 0.77 -11.84 5.34
CA PHE A 446 1.78 -11.11 6.10
C PHE A 446 2.24 -9.81 5.42
N ASP A 447 2.54 -8.80 6.23
CA ASP A 447 3.21 -7.56 5.84
C ASP A 447 4.70 -7.74 6.10
N ASP A 448 5.52 -7.33 5.14
CA ASP A 448 6.98 -7.50 5.17
C ASP A 448 7.72 -6.17 5.45
N GLY A 449 6.98 -5.13 5.83
CA GLY A 449 7.48 -3.77 6.04
C GLY A 449 7.43 -2.91 4.78
N MET A 450 7.37 -3.52 3.59
CA MET A 450 7.55 -2.84 2.30
C MET A 450 6.25 -2.64 1.51
N LEU A 451 5.11 -2.73 2.18
CA LEU A 451 3.79 -2.36 1.64
C LEU A 451 3.47 -0.89 1.86
N GLY A 452 3.26 -0.16 0.77
CA GLY A 452 2.87 1.25 0.78
C GLY A 452 2.77 1.86 -0.62
N TYR A 453 2.65 3.18 -0.67
CA TYR A 453 2.73 3.95 -1.90
C TYR A 453 4.14 4.50 -2.11
N TYR A 454 4.79 4.10 -3.20
CA TYR A 454 6.08 4.60 -3.63
C TYR A 454 5.90 5.74 -4.63
N PRO A 455 6.72 6.81 -4.58
CA PRO A 455 6.92 7.72 -5.70
C PRO A 455 7.28 6.92 -6.95
N ALA A 456 6.62 7.23 -8.05
CA ALA A 456 6.71 6.49 -9.30
C ALA A 456 6.79 7.45 -10.48
N ILE A 457 7.87 7.34 -11.24
CA ILE A 457 8.12 8.16 -12.43
C ILE A 457 8.16 7.26 -13.64
N ALA A 458 7.39 7.60 -14.67
CA ALA A 458 7.47 6.99 -15.97
C ALA A 458 7.99 7.97 -17.02
N CYS A 459 8.93 7.53 -17.85
CA CYS A 459 9.53 8.31 -18.92
C CYS A 459 9.28 7.64 -20.28
N LEU A 460 9.07 8.48 -21.30
CA LEU A 460 8.79 8.09 -22.68
C LEU A 460 9.62 8.93 -23.65
N ASN A 461 10.14 8.31 -24.71
CA ASN A 461 10.83 8.94 -25.84
C ASN A 461 12.00 9.87 -25.46
N GLY A 462 12.75 9.56 -24.39
CA GLY A 462 13.86 10.37 -23.92
C GLY A 462 13.45 11.55 -23.02
N GLY A 463 12.22 11.56 -22.51
CA GLY A 463 11.81 12.43 -21.40
C GLY A 463 12.69 12.23 -20.17
N ILE A 464 13.02 13.31 -19.48
CA ILE A 464 13.92 13.32 -18.31
C ILE A 464 13.18 13.98 -17.15
N ALA A 465 13.15 13.30 -16.02
CA ALA A 465 12.70 13.86 -14.74
C ALA A 465 13.87 13.91 -13.75
N GLU A 466 13.81 14.87 -12.84
CA GLU A 466 14.74 15.04 -11.71
C GLU A 466 13.92 15.16 -10.44
N LEU A 467 14.20 14.34 -9.43
CA LEU A 467 13.44 14.27 -8.18
C LEU A 467 14.14 15.01 -7.06
N ASN A 468 13.36 15.51 -6.11
CA ASN A 468 13.82 16.05 -4.85
C ASN A 468 12.92 15.52 -3.73
N PHE A 469 13.49 14.76 -2.81
CA PHE A 469 12.79 14.14 -1.68
C PHE A 469 12.81 14.99 -0.41
N GLY A 470 13.47 16.16 -0.45
CA GLY A 470 13.59 17.10 0.66
C GLY A 470 14.68 16.74 1.66
N GLU A 471 15.83 16.23 1.19
CA GLU A 471 17.01 15.96 2.03
C GLU A 471 17.66 17.27 2.51
N ASP A 472 17.93 18.19 1.57
CA ASP A 472 18.35 19.56 1.87
C ASP A 472 17.13 20.50 1.97
N LYS A 473 16.57 20.85 0.80
CA LYS A 473 15.44 21.78 0.63
C LYS A 473 14.69 21.47 -0.66
N PHE A 474 13.37 21.55 -0.61
CA PHE A 474 12.52 21.59 -1.80
C PHE A 474 12.78 22.85 -2.64
N TRP A 475 12.52 22.77 -3.95
CA TRP A 475 12.58 23.91 -4.84
C TRP A 475 11.39 24.85 -4.62
N PHE A 476 10.20 24.29 -4.32
CA PHE A 476 8.98 25.07 -4.08
C PHE A 476 8.11 24.49 -2.93
N PRO A 477 8.63 24.47 -1.69
CA PRO A 477 7.95 23.84 -0.54
C PRO A 477 6.52 24.38 -0.31
N PRO A 478 5.53 23.51 -0.04
CA PRO A 478 4.16 23.92 0.27
C PRO A 478 4.09 24.79 1.53
N ALA A 479 3.21 25.80 1.55
CA ALA A 479 3.14 26.78 2.65
C ALA A 479 2.75 26.19 4.03
N HIS A 480 2.21 24.97 4.07
CA HIS A 480 1.90 24.20 5.29
C HIS A 480 2.93 23.11 5.61
N LEU A 481 3.96 22.92 4.78
CA LEU A 481 5.15 22.15 5.16
C LEU A 481 5.85 22.90 6.31
N LYS A 482 5.89 22.27 7.49
CA LYS A 482 6.48 22.85 8.70
C LYS A 482 7.48 21.88 9.29
N PRO A 483 8.62 22.35 9.83
CA PRO A 483 9.50 21.50 10.64
C PRO A 483 8.72 20.86 11.79
N ALA A 484 9.13 19.64 12.18
CA ALA A 484 8.65 19.05 13.42
C ALA A 484 8.91 20.03 14.59
N PRO A 485 7.93 20.24 15.50
CA PRO A 485 8.12 21.10 16.66
C PRO A 485 9.09 20.45 17.63
N ASN A 486 9.85 21.27 18.36
CA ASN A 486 10.63 20.78 19.50
C ASN A 486 9.65 20.23 20.55
N ILE A 487 9.67 18.91 20.75
CA ILE A 487 8.76 18.21 21.66
C ILE A 487 9.19 18.49 23.11
N LEU A 488 8.65 19.55 23.71
CA LEU A 488 8.69 19.78 25.14
C LEU A 488 7.48 19.10 25.79
N ASP A 489 7.76 18.12 26.65
CA ASP A 489 6.83 17.43 27.55
C ASP A 489 5.60 16.76 26.89
N THR A 490 5.64 15.42 26.77
CA THR A 490 4.57 14.60 26.17
C THR A 490 3.47 14.19 27.16
N SER A 491 3.44 14.75 28.37
CA SER A 491 2.47 14.38 29.41
C SER A 491 1.05 14.92 29.20
N ASP A 492 0.89 16.03 28.48
CA ASP A 492 -0.43 16.56 28.09
C ASP A 492 -1.02 15.76 26.92
N SER A 493 -2.29 15.35 27.03
CA SER A 493 -3.01 14.70 25.92
C SER A 493 -3.33 15.67 24.79
N ASP A 494 -3.63 16.93 25.12
CA ASP A 494 -4.29 17.87 24.22
C ASP A 494 -3.25 18.66 23.38
N GLN A 495 -1.96 18.54 23.73
CA GLN A 495 -0.82 19.12 23.02
C GLN A 495 0.06 18.06 22.33
N ARG A 496 -0.39 16.80 22.24
CA ARG A 496 0.43 15.69 21.74
C ARG A 496 0.80 15.85 20.25
N TYR A 497 2.10 15.80 19.95
CA TYR A 497 2.58 15.85 18.57
C TYR A 497 2.40 14.52 17.84
N TYR A 498 1.51 14.50 16.85
CA TYR A 498 1.33 13.39 15.92
C TYR A 498 2.14 13.63 14.64
N CYS A 499 3.26 12.92 14.48
CA CYS A 499 4.16 13.05 13.33
C CYS A 499 3.41 12.90 12.00
N GLY A 500 2.67 11.80 11.83
CA GLY A 500 1.94 11.48 10.59
C GLY A 500 0.90 12.52 10.15
N ARG A 501 0.41 13.40 11.03
CA ARG A 501 -0.53 14.47 10.67
C ARG A 501 0.12 15.71 10.04
N ASN A 502 1.42 15.88 10.26
CA ASN A 502 2.14 17.02 9.74
C ASN A 502 2.76 16.64 8.40
N LEU A 503 2.64 17.53 7.40
CA LEU A 503 3.28 17.29 6.12
C LEU A 503 4.80 17.31 6.32
N ARG A 504 5.47 16.26 5.86
CA ARG A 504 6.93 16.11 5.99
C ARG A 504 7.61 15.63 4.70
N PRO A 505 8.93 15.89 4.55
CA PRO A 505 9.71 15.35 3.44
C PRO A 505 9.69 13.82 3.37
N LEU A 506 9.82 13.25 2.17
CA LEU A 506 10.01 11.81 2.03
C LEU A 506 11.43 11.34 2.38
N SER A 507 12.39 12.27 2.48
CA SER A 507 13.74 12.00 3.03
C SER A 507 13.72 11.47 4.46
N GLU A 508 12.83 11.98 5.34
CA GLU A 508 12.67 11.46 6.70
C GLU A 508 12.30 9.97 6.71
N ARG A 509 11.46 9.56 5.75
CA ARG A 509 10.98 8.18 5.62
C ARG A 509 12.10 7.20 5.26
N TYR A 510 13.18 7.65 4.64
CA TYR A 510 14.38 6.82 4.44
C TYR A 510 15.00 6.43 5.78
N THR A 511 15.24 7.40 6.67
CA THR A 511 15.83 7.14 7.99
C THR A 511 14.93 6.25 8.85
N GLU A 512 13.60 6.45 8.80
CA GLU A 512 12.64 5.56 9.47
C GLU A 512 12.68 4.12 8.94
N GLN A 513 12.69 3.93 7.61
CA GLN A 513 12.69 2.60 7.00
C GLN A 513 13.97 1.83 7.35
N ILE A 514 15.12 2.51 7.40
CA ILE A 514 16.39 1.92 7.89
C ILE A 514 16.30 1.54 9.39
N ALA A 515 15.72 2.41 10.23
CA ALA A 515 15.54 2.13 11.65
C ALA A 515 14.58 0.96 11.90
N GLU A 516 13.47 0.89 11.16
CA GLU A 516 12.54 -0.24 11.13
C GLU A 516 13.24 -1.53 10.72
N ASP A 517 13.97 -1.53 9.60
CA ASP A 517 14.67 -2.72 9.12
C ASP A 517 15.69 -3.26 10.12
N MET A 518 16.42 -2.37 10.82
CA MET A 518 17.33 -2.72 11.91
C MET A 518 16.60 -3.30 13.12
N VAL A 519 15.53 -2.66 13.58
CA VAL A 519 14.74 -3.12 14.75
C VAL A 519 14.09 -4.48 14.45
N TRP A 520 13.45 -4.63 13.29
CA TRP A 520 12.87 -5.91 12.88
C TRP A 520 13.93 -6.98 12.67
N ASP A 521 15.15 -6.66 12.21
CA ASP A 521 16.23 -7.64 12.10
C ASP A 521 16.68 -8.17 13.47
N VAL A 522 16.70 -7.31 14.50
CA VAL A 522 16.98 -7.72 15.89
C VAL A 522 15.81 -8.52 16.48
N LEU A 523 14.56 -8.16 16.18
CA LEU A 523 13.38 -8.92 16.61
C LEU A 523 13.34 -10.31 15.96
N ASP A 524 13.65 -10.41 14.66
CA ASP A 524 13.83 -11.68 13.94
C ASP A 524 14.91 -12.55 14.64
N GLU A 525 16.07 -11.99 14.99
CA GLU A 525 17.13 -12.72 15.72
C GLU A 525 16.67 -13.21 17.10
N VAL A 526 15.92 -12.38 17.87
CA VAL A 526 15.46 -12.70 19.23
C VAL A 526 14.38 -13.79 19.23
N ASP A 527 13.43 -13.75 18.30
CA ASP A 527 12.43 -14.81 18.11
C ASP A 527 13.11 -16.13 17.73
N LEU A 528 14.00 -16.09 16.74
CA LEU A 528 14.76 -17.27 16.29
C LEU A 528 15.66 -17.83 17.41
N PHE A 529 16.28 -16.97 18.23
CA PHE A 529 17.03 -17.34 19.45
C PHE A 529 16.15 -18.04 20.50
N ALA A 530 14.95 -17.51 20.77
CA ALA A 530 14.01 -18.10 21.71
C ALA A 530 13.56 -19.50 21.25
N GLN A 531 13.25 -19.66 19.96
CA GLN A 531 12.90 -20.96 19.35
C GLN A 531 14.03 -21.99 19.44
N ASP A 532 15.29 -21.56 19.33
CA ASP A 532 16.46 -22.45 19.41
C ASP A 532 16.78 -22.92 20.84
N GLY A 533 16.05 -22.45 21.85
CA GLY A 533 16.23 -22.77 23.27
C GLY A 533 16.96 -21.71 24.09
N GLY A 534 17.13 -20.50 23.56
CA GLY A 534 17.80 -19.40 24.25
C GLY A 534 19.28 -19.68 24.52
N PHE A 535 19.78 -19.27 25.69
CA PHE A 535 21.21 -19.38 26.05
C PHE A 535 21.73 -20.82 26.20
N GLU A 536 20.87 -21.76 26.59
CA GLU A 536 21.18 -23.20 26.65
C GLU A 536 20.90 -23.92 25.33
N GLY A 537 20.32 -23.19 24.36
CA GLY A 537 19.91 -23.66 23.06
C GLY A 537 21.05 -23.91 22.07
N LYS A 538 20.68 -24.39 20.88
CA LYS A 538 21.61 -24.58 19.76
C LYS A 538 20.99 -24.02 18.49
N VAL A 539 21.78 -23.23 17.75
CA VAL A 539 21.37 -22.58 16.51
C VAL A 539 20.72 -23.58 15.54
N GLY A 540 19.49 -23.30 15.12
CA GLY A 540 18.70 -24.10 14.18
C GLY A 540 17.92 -25.29 14.79
N VAL A 541 17.96 -25.53 16.10
CA VAL A 541 17.18 -26.62 16.74
C VAL A 541 15.68 -26.32 16.79
N GLY A 542 15.27 -25.05 16.85
CA GLY A 542 13.85 -24.63 16.83
C GLY A 542 13.15 -24.81 15.49
N ALA A 543 13.86 -25.26 14.45
CA ALA A 543 13.43 -25.18 13.05
C ALA A 543 12.40 -26.26 12.66
N HIS A 544 11.17 -26.14 13.18
CA HIS A 544 10.07 -27.07 12.90
C HIS A 544 9.61 -27.12 11.42
N ALA A 545 10.03 -26.18 10.56
CA ALA A 545 9.65 -26.12 9.15
C ALA A 545 10.79 -25.64 8.21
N VAL A 546 11.96 -26.29 8.24
CA VAL A 546 13.05 -26.00 7.30
C VAL A 546 12.62 -26.27 5.85
N LYS A 547 12.42 -25.21 5.06
CA LYS A 547 12.37 -25.32 3.60
C LYS A 547 13.79 -25.43 3.04
N LYS A 548 14.01 -26.31 2.06
CA LYS A 548 15.19 -26.20 1.19
C LYS A 548 15.07 -24.90 0.39
N GLY A 549 16.00 -23.96 0.57
CA GLY A 549 16.09 -22.80 -0.31
C GLY A 549 16.54 -23.25 -1.69
N VAL A 550 15.71 -23.02 -2.71
CA VAL A 550 16.12 -23.16 -4.13
C VAL A 550 16.40 -21.76 -4.68
N ALA A 551 17.26 -21.05 -3.97
CA ALA A 551 17.79 -19.77 -4.42
C ALA A 551 18.64 -19.98 -5.68
N SER A 552 18.24 -19.38 -6.79
CA SER A 552 19.11 -19.21 -7.94
C SER A 552 18.74 -17.96 -8.72
N LEU A 553 19.35 -16.84 -8.34
CA LEU A 553 19.60 -15.74 -9.27
C LEU A 553 20.50 -16.27 -10.39
N LYS A 554 19.86 -16.82 -11.43
CA LYS A 554 20.57 -17.25 -12.63
C LYS A 554 21.08 -16.01 -13.36
N GLU A 555 22.37 -16.03 -13.66
CA GLU A 555 22.97 -15.12 -14.63
C GLU A 555 22.37 -15.46 -16.01
N GLU A 556 21.31 -14.74 -16.37
CA GLU A 556 20.81 -14.67 -17.74
C GLU A 556 21.84 -13.86 -18.53
N MET A 557 22.74 -14.58 -19.21
CA MET A 557 23.68 -14.03 -20.19
C MET A 557 22.87 -13.41 -21.34
N ASP A 558 23.18 -12.15 -21.68
CA ASP A 558 22.44 -11.31 -22.65
C ASP A 558 22.42 -11.87 -24.08
#